data_AF-A0A950U9N4-F1
#
_entry.id   AF-A0A950U9N4-F1
#
_cell.length_a   1.000
_cell.length_b   1.000
_cell.length_c   1.000
_cell.angle_alpha   90.00
_cell.angle_beta   90.00
_cell.angle_gamma   90.00
#
_symmetry.space_group_name_H-M   'P 1'
#
loop_
_entity.id
_entity.type
_entity.pdbx_description
1 polymer ?
#
loop_
_entity_poly.entity_id
_entity_poly.type
_entity_poly.pdbx_seq_one_letter_code
_entity_poly.pdbx_strand_id
1 'polypeptide(L)' 'MRIALVSPYSWTYPGGVTRHIEALAEQFLADGHEVRVLAPFDPPDTRSAVLHRGARPQPLESPEYLVSLGRTVGFKANGA' A
#
# COMPACT_ATOMS: atom_id res chain seq x y z
N MET A 1 -6.51 -2.10 21.08
CA MET A 1 -5.02 -2.16 21.12
C MET A 1 -4.44 -1.20 20.10
N ARG A 2 -3.11 -0.99 20.08
CA ARG A 2 -2.42 -0.28 18.99
C ARG A 2 -1.78 -1.30 18.05
N ILE A 3 -2.14 -1.27 16.77
CA ILE A 3 -1.74 -2.26 15.77
C ILE A 3 -1.09 -1.55 14.58
N ALA A 4 0.08 -2.02 14.17
CA ALA A 4 0.77 -1.55 12.98
C ALA A 4 0.85 -2.70 11.95
N LEU A 5 0.23 -2.51 10.79
CA LEU A 5 0.34 -3.41 9.64
C LEU A 5 1.35 -2.84 8.66
N VAL A 6 2.27 -3.66 8.15
CA VAL A 6 3.31 -3.21 7.23
C VAL A 6 3.19 -3.99 5.91
N SER A 7 3.05 -3.26 4.81
CA SER A 7 3.02 -3.83 3.45
C SER A 7 4.26 -3.41 2.67
N PRO A 8 4.95 -4.36 2.00
CA PRO A 8 6.01 -4.01 1.05
C PRO A 8 5.45 -3.54 -0.30
N TYR A 9 4.14 -3.66 -0.53
CA TYR A 9 3.50 -3.33 -1.81
C TYR A 9 2.79 -1.99 -1.76
N SER A 10 2.85 -1.27 -2.89
CA SER A 10 2.20 0.04 -3.03
C SER A 10 0.71 -0.03 -2.85
N TRP A 11 0.16 0.87 -2.04
CA TRP A 11 -1.28 1.00 -1.83
C TRP A 11 -2.02 1.35 -3.13
N THR A 12 -1.40 2.17 -4.00
CA THR A 12 -2.00 2.62 -5.26
C THR A 12 -1.94 1.57 -6.39
N TYR A 13 -1.35 0.41 -6.14
CA TYR A 13 -1.35 -0.75 -7.03
C TYR A 13 -2.02 -1.94 -6.33
N PRO A 14 -3.36 -1.98 -6.28
CA PRO A 14 -4.06 -2.97 -5.49
C PRO A 14 -3.84 -4.38 -6.03
N GLY A 15 -3.58 -5.31 -5.11
CA GLY A 15 -3.41 -6.74 -5.37
C GLY A 15 -3.95 -7.56 -4.20
N GLY A 16 -3.68 -8.87 -4.18
CA GLY A 16 -4.18 -9.76 -3.13
C GLY A 16 -3.74 -9.35 -1.72
N VAL A 17 -2.48 -8.94 -1.57
CA VAL A 17 -1.93 -8.55 -0.25
C VAL A 17 -2.50 -7.22 0.25
N THR A 18 -2.60 -6.20 -0.60
CA THR A 18 -3.14 -4.90 -0.18
C THR A 18 -4.61 -5.01 0.19
N ARG A 19 -5.41 -5.76 -0.58
CA ARG A 19 -6.83 -6.05 -0.26
C ARG A 19 -7.00 -6.81 1.05
N HIS A 20 -6.11 -7.76 1.33
CA HIS A 20 -6.14 -8.48 2.59
C HIS A 20 -5.81 -7.57 3.78
N ILE A 21 -4.80 -6.70 3.64
CA ILE A 21 -4.43 -5.73 4.67
C ILE A 21 -5.55 -4.72 4.92
N GLU A 22 -6.20 -4.23 3.86
CA GLU A 22 -7.36 -3.33 3.94
C GLU A 22 -8.49 -3.98 4.76
N ALA A 23 -8.95 -5.17 4.37
CA ALA A 23 -10.00 -5.88 5.09
C ALA A 23 -9.63 -6.18 6.55
N LEU A 24 -8.37 -6.54 6.81
CA LEU A 24 -7.89 -6.79 8.17
C LEU A 24 -7.83 -5.52 9.02
N ALA A 25 -7.39 -4.41 8.44
CA ALA A 25 -7.35 -3.11 9.12
C ALA A 25 -8.77 -2.66 9.50
N GLU A 26 -9.71 -2.76 8.56
CA GLU A 26 -11.12 -2.42 8.78
C GLU A 26 -11.75 -3.27 9.88
N GLN A 27 -11.48 -4.58 9.90
CA GLN A 27 -11.96 -5.46 10.96
C GLN A 27 -11.43 -5.04 12.34
N PHE A 28 -10.12 -4.78 12.47
CA PHE A 28 -9.56 -4.35 13.75
C PHE A 28 -10.06 -2.97 14.19
N LEU A 29 -10.30 -2.05 13.25
CA LEU A 29 -10.92 -0.76 13.54
C LEU A 29 -12.36 -0.94 14.05
N ALA A 30 -13.14 -1.82 13.42
CA ALA A 30 -14.50 -2.17 13.86
C ALA A 30 -14.52 -2.80 15.27
N ASP A 31 -13.48 -3.56 15.63
CA ASP A 31 -13.28 -4.12 16.98
C ASP A 31 -12.75 -3.08 18.00
N GLY A 32 -12.68 -1.80 17.62
CA GLY A 32 -12.29 -0.69 18.51
C GLY A 32 -10.79 -0.58 18.75
N HIS A 33 -9.95 -1.09 17.84
CA HIS A 33 -8.50 -0.93 17.92
C HIS A 33 -8.00 0.29 17.15
N GLU A 34 -6.87 0.84 17.57
CA GLU A 34 -6.17 1.89 16.85
C GLU A 34 -5.21 1.22 15.84
N VAL A 35 -5.48 1.38 14.56
CA VAL A 35 -4.73 0.70 13.47
C VAL A 35 -4.01 1.72 12.62
N ARG A 36 -2.75 1.42 12.25
CA ARG A 36 -2.00 2.15 11.23
C ARG A 36 -1.45 1.17 10.20
N VAL A 37 -1.66 1.46 8.92
CA VAL A 37 -1.08 0.69 7.81
C VAL A 37 0.10 1.48 7.25
N LEU A 38 1.29 0.91 7.27
CA LEU A 38 2.50 1.49 6.69
C LEU A 38 2.74 0.82 5.35
N ALA A 39 2.57 1.56 4.26
CA ALA A 39 2.76 1.04 2.90
C ALA A 39 3.35 2.09 1.98
N PRO A 40 4.08 1.69 0.93
CA PRO A 40 4.42 2.60 -0.16
C PRO A 40 3.16 3.18 -0.81
N PHE A 41 3.29 4.38 -1.37
CA PHE A 41 2.23 5.07 -2.11
C PHE A 41 2.86 5.71 -3.36
N ASP A 42 2.50 5.19 -4.53
CA ASP A 42 3.01 5.72 -5.79
C ASP A 42 2.04 6.75 -6.38
N PRO A 43 2.46 8.01 -6.59
CA PRO A 43 1.61 9.03 -7.18
C PRO A 43 1.32 8.73 -8.66
N PRO A 44 0.21 9.24 -9.22
CA PRO A 44 -0.19 9.02 -10.62
C PRO A 44 0.67 9.85 -11.61
N ASP A 45 1.97 9.57 -11.68
CA ASP A 45 2.90 10.22 -12.60
C ASP A 45 3.63 9.22 -13.51
N THR A 46 4.32 9.77 -14.53
CA THR A 46 5.08 8.98 -15.51
C THR A 46 6.14 8.10 -14.86
N ARG A 47 6.76 8.57 -13.76
CA ARG A 47 7.81 7.81 -13.08
C ARG A 47 7.23 6.57 -12.40
N SER A 48 6.05 6.65 -11.80
CA SER A 48 5.35 5.49 -11.23
C SER A 48 4.97 4.49 -12.34
N ALA A 49 4.45 4.98 -13.47
CA ALA A 49 4.16 4.11 -14.60
C ALA A 49 5.40 3.37 -15.12
N VAL A 50 6.55 4.03 -15.23
CA VAL A 50 7.81 3.39 -15.64
C VAL A 50 8.27 2.33 -14.63
N LEU A 51 8.23 2.64 -13.34
CA LEU A 51 8.63 1.70 -12.27
C LEU A 51 7.76 0.43 -12.26
N HIS A 52 6.49 0.56 -12.63
CA HIS A 52 5.52 -0.54 -12.67
C HIS A 52 5.27 -1.09 -14.07
N ARG A 53 6.28 -1.06 -14.96
CA ARG A 53 6.26 -1.65 -16.32
C ARG A 53 5.06 -1.19 -17.18
N GLY A 54 4.67 0.07 -17.05
CA GLY A 54 3.56 0.68 -17.78
C GLY A 54 2.21 0.57 -17.08
N ALA A 55 2.09 -0.18 -15.98
CA ALA A 55 0.87 -0.20 -15.18
C ALA A 55 0.68 1.16 -14.48
N ARG A 56 -0.54 1.69 -14.53
CA ARG A 56 -0.87 2.97 -13.91
C ARG A 56 -1.42 2.78 -12.50
N PRO A 57 -1.10 3.68 -11.55
CA PRO A 57 -1.71 3.66 -10.24
C PRO A 57 -3.22 3.84 -10.34
N GLN A 58 -3.96 3.19 -9.46
CA GLN A 58 -5.39 3.44 -9.31
C GLN A 58 -5.61 4.70 -8.46
N PRO A 59 -6.60 5.55 -8.81
CA PRO A 59 -7.00 6.68 -7.99
C PRO A 59 -7.76 6.13 -6.77
N LEU A 60 -7.01 5.76 -5.73
CA LEU A 60 -7.56 5.34 -4.45
C LEU A 60 -7.48 6.53 -3.49
N GLU A 61 -8.59 6.80 -2.81
CA GLU A 61 -8.56 7.68 -1.65
C GLU A 61 -7.66 7.04 -0.59
N SER A 62 -6.79 7.84 0.03
CA SER A 62 -5.89 7.38 1.08
C SER A 62 -6.69 7.33 2.39
N PRO A 63 -6.96 6.14 2.97
CA PRO A 63 -7.68 6.07 4.24
C PRO A 63 -6.89 6.78 5.35
N GLU A 64 -7.57 7.30 6.37
CA GLU A 64 -6.90 8.01 7.47
C GLU A 64 -5.90 7.14 8.25
N TYR A 65 -6.14 5.83 8.29
CA TYR A 65 -5.24 4.86 8.93
C TYR A 65 -3.97 4.58 8.09
N LEU A 66 -3.90 5.03 6.83
CA LEU A 66 -2.75 4.80 5.96
C LEU A 66 -1.64 5.81 6.23
N VAL A 67 -0.44 5.29 6.47
CA VAL A 67 0.81 6.03 6.58
C VAL A 67 1.65 5.73 5.36
N SER A 68 1.77 6.70 4.47
CA SER A 68 2.64 6.59 3.30
C SER A 68 4.11 6.49 3.71
N LEU A 69 4.80 5.48 3.21
CA LEU A 69 6.25 5.32 3.31
C LEU A 69 7.00 5.95 2.13
N GLY A 70 6.31 6.68 1.27
CA GLY A 70 6.84 7.21 0.02
C GLY A 70 6.71 6.22 -1.14
N ARG A 71 7.48 6.47 -2.21
CA ARG A 71 7.38 5.74 -3.48
C ARG A 71 7.99 4.33 -3.36
N THR A 72 7.49 3.39 -4.16
CA THR A 72 8.16 2.10 -4.33
C THR A 72 9.53 2.25 -4.99
N VAL A 73 10.41 1.31 -4.64
CA VAL A 73 11.71 1.13 -5.29
C VAL A 73 11.78 -0.32 -5.75
N GLY A 74 11.97 -0.52 -7.05
CA GLY A 74 12.18 -1.86 -7.61
C GLY A 74 13.60 -2.33 -7.33
N PHE A 75 13.74 -3.35 -6.50
CA PHE A 75 15.00 -4.08 -6.33
C PHE A 75 14.96 -5.35 -7.17
N LYS A 76 15.99 -5.58 -7.97
CA LYS A 76 16.16 -6.88 -8.64
C LYS A 76 16.46 -7.93 -7.58
N ALA A 77 15.47 -8.76 -7.28
CA ALA A 77 15.64 -9.95 -6.45
C ALA A 77 15.55 -11.19 -7.34
N ASN A 78 16.36 -12.20 -7.06
CA ASN A 78 16.34 -13.51 -7.73
C ASN A 78 16.70 -13.52 -9.24
N GLY A 79 17.58 -12.61 -9.69
CA GLY A 79 18.21 -12.73 -11.01
C GLY A 79 17.35 -12.34 -12.22
N ALA A 80 16.22 -11.66 -12.03
CA ALA A 80 15.41 -11.07 -13.10
C ALA A 80 15.67 -9.56 -13.26
#